data_AF-A0AAD7E038-F1
#
_entry.id   AF-A0AAD7E038-F1
#
_cell.length_a   1.000
_cell.length_b   1.000
_cell.length_c   1.000
_cell.angle_alpha   90.00
_cell.angle_beta   90.00
_cell.angle_gamma   90.00
#
_symmetry.space_group_name_H-M   'P 1'
#
loop_
_entity.id
_entity.type
_entity.pdbx_description
1 polymer ?
#
loop_
_entity_poly.entity_id
_entity_poly.type
_entity_poly.pdbx_seq_one_letter_code
_entity_poly.pdbx_strand_id
1 'polypeptide(L)'
;PDDNNAPLDAPPAYDSTVGSSSRQTAPVEKSRAPASVPLPLSPAPSTVKSRVVQKSAWEELGDEMGDLMASLGLGTARHRATTEVRKTVTGLIHDLVRDQSIDSVGILDSCSEVCAAYEINMPSLLQRPYIEGHTPLYWAIVKRPADASETAASELPPLIRALLAYSAPLSAETVTDVRLACLQTCDQWLFQGLRCCADFSALPYKDQLLLGVQVPPDTVAIEVPARHSAPFTVNFGLAHFQKRMRISHEVRLDFISHARMWELAFFVAESTGSGLQQGQWAARIALLDTSPPS
;
A
#
# COMPACT_ATOMS: atom_id res chain seq x y z
N PRO A 1 5.92 64.66 -21.09
CA PRO A 1 4.67 64.65 -21.89
C PRO A 1 4.63 63.35 -22.73
N ASP A 2 3.85 62.33 -22.40
CA ASP A 2 2.62 62.29 -21.61
C ASP A 2 2.49 60.94 -20.89
N ASP A 3 1.92 61.04 -19.70
CA ASP A 3 1.39 59.96 -18.88
C ASP A 3 0.32 59.16 -19.65
N ASN A 4 0.32 57.83 -19.55
CA ASN A 4 -0.93 57.10 -19.70
C ASN A 4 -1.08 55.99 -18.67
N ASN A 5 -2.11 56.19 -17.89
CA ASN A 5 -2.44 55.63 -16.59
C ASN A 5 -3.44 54.49 -16.84
N ALA A 6 -3.07 53.24 -16.57
CA ALA A 6 -3.98 52.10 -16.68
C ALA A 6 -4.61 51.81 -15.30
N PRO A 7 -5.95 51.69 -15.20
CA PRO A 7 -6.64 51.59 -13.92
C PRO A 7 -6.56 50.18 -13.30
N LEU A 8 -6.46 50.18 -11.98
CA LEU A 8 -6.51 49.01 -11.10
C LEU A 8 -7.92 48.38 -11.11
N ASP A 9 -7.96 47.10 -11.48
CA ASP A 9 -9.13 46.24 -11.46
C ASP A 9 -9.42 45.81 -10.01
N ALA A 10 -10.50 46.34 -9.42
CA ALA A 10 -10.94 46.00 -8.07
C ALA A 10 -11.99 44.88 -8.14
N PRO A 11 -11.91 43.85 -7.27
CA PRO A 11 -12.90 42.79 -7.26
C PRO A 11 -14.29 43.27 -6.76
N PRO A 12 -15.38 42.63 -7.22
CA PRO A 12 -16.75 43.04 -6.90
C PRO A 12 -17.08 42.87 -5.41
N ALA A 13 -17.90 43.79 -4.90
CA ALA A 13 -18.48 43.73 -3.57
C ALA A 13 -19.48 42.57 -3.47
N TYR A 14 -19.33 41.72 -2.45
CA TYR A 14 -20.34 40.73 -2.10
C TYR A 14 -21.50 41.39 -1.36
N ASP A 15 -22.65 41.38 -2.01
CA ASP A 15 -23.92 41.82 -1.48
C ASP A 15 -24.37 40.91 -0.33
N SER A 16 -24.68 41.51 0.82
CA SER A 16 -25.09 40.81 2.03
C SER A 16 -26.60 40.63 2.02
N THR A 17 -27.09 39.46 1.60
CA THR A 17 -28.52 39.16 1.73
C THR A 17 -28.87 38.72 3.16
N VAL A 18 -29.37 39.68 3.92
CA VAL A 18 -30.22 39.45 5.10
C VAL A 18 -31.62 39.12 4.59
N GLY A 19 -32.16 37.94 4.93
CA GLY A 19 -33.45 37.47 4.41
C GLY A 19 -34.17 36.52 5.37
N SER A 20 -35.02 37.12 6.19
CA SER A 20 -36.00 36.60 7.14
C SER A 20 -36.64 35.23 6.90
N SER A 21 -36.75 34.49 7.99
CA SER A 21 -37.88 33.66 8.46
C SER A 21 -39.09 33.49 7.54
N SER A 22 -39.40 32.23 7.22
CA SER A 22 -40.78 31.77 7.16
C SER A 22 -40.92 30.37 7.73
N ARG A 23 -41.63 30.30 8.85
CA ARG A 23 -41.99 29.11 9.60
C ARG A 23 -43.29 28.60 8.99
N GLN A 24 -43.24 27.53 8.19
CA GLN A 24 -44.43 26.81 7.77
C GLN A 24 -44.48 25.45 8.47
N THR A 25 -45.36 25.39 9.47
CA THR A 25 -45.90 24.16 10.02
C THR A 25 -47.01 23.67 9.09
N ALA A 26 -46.86 22.46 8.56
CA ALA A 26 -47.91 21.73 7.85
C ALA A 26 -47.86 20.25 8.24
N PRO A 27 -48.99 19.52 8.10
CA PRO A 27 -49.45 18.57 9.10
C PRO A 27 -48.97 17.13 8.89
N VAL A 28 -48.95 16.42 10.02
CA VAL A 28 -48.73 14.98 10.17
C VAL A 28 -49.75 14.20 9.36
N GLU A 29 -49.31 13.56 8.28
CA GLU A 29 -50.09 12.57 7.54
C GLU A 29 -49.68 11.16 7.99
N LYS A 30 -50.61 10.53 8.71
CA LYS A 30 -50.48 9.21 9.33
C LYS A 30 -50.65 8.14 8.26
N SER A 31 -49.56 7.76 7.61
CA SER A 31 -49.58 6.68 6.62
C SER A 31 -49.44 5.31 7.28
N ARG A 32 -50.36 4.43 6.89
CA ARG A 32 -50.70 3.12 7.44
C ARG A 32 -49.67 2.08 6.99
N ALA A 33 -49.07 1.35 7.93
CA ALA A 33 -48.13 0.28 7.66
C ALA A 33 -48.79 -0.89 6.88
N PRO A 34 -48.18 -1.37 5.79
CA PRO A 34 -48.52 -2.67 5.23
C PRO A 34 -47.85 -3.80 6.02
N ALA A 35 -48.57 -4.91 6.13
CA ALA A 35 -48.19 -6.11 6.84
C ALA A 35 -46.87 -6.70 6.34
N SER A 36 -46.03 -7.09 7.30
CA SER A 36 -44.77 -7.80 7.12
C SER A 36 -44.99 -9.21 6.54
N VAL A 37 -44.43 -9.45 5.37
CA VAL A 37 -44.25 -10.80 4.81
C VAL A 37 -42.94 -11.39 5.37
N PRO A 38 -42.92 -12.62 5.90
CA PRO A 38 -41.69 -13.25 6.37
C PRO A 38 -40.77 -13.59 5.20
N LEU A 39 -39.56 -13.02 5.18
CA LEU A 39 -38.50 -13.40 4.25
C LEU A 39 -37.81 -14.71 4.69
N PRO A 40 -37.39 -15.57 3.75
CA PRO A 40 -36.67 -16.79 4.04
C PRO A 40 -35.25 -16.49 4.55
N LEU A 41 -34.89 -17.15 5.65
CA LEU A 41 -33.56 -17.17 6.26
C LEU A 41 -32.51 -17.61 5.22
N SER A 42 -31.64 -16.68 4.83
CA SER A 42 -30.43 -17.02 4.08
C SER A 42 -29.38 -17.62 5.03
N PRO A 43 -28.62 -18.65 4.58
CA PRO A 43 -27.62 -19.30 5.40
C PRO A 43 -26.45 -18.38 5.72
N ALA A 44 -25.98 -18.46 6.96
CA ALA A 44 -24.86 -17.68 7.47
C ALA A 44 -23.57 -17.92 6.64
N PRO A 45 -22.75 -16.88 6.41
CA PRO A 45 -21.44 -17.08 5.82
C PRO A 45 -20.56 -17.85 6.79
N SER A 46 -20.12 -19.04 6.38
CA SER A 46 -19.13 -19.86 7.07
C SER A 46 -17.83 -19.06 7.19
N THR A 47 -17.55 -18.61 8.41
CA THR A 47 -16.30 -17.98 8.81
C THR A 47 -15.16 -19.00 8.70
N VAL A 48 -14.39 -18.95 7.62
CA VAL A 48 -13.11 -19.67 7.52
C VAL A 48 -12.14 -18.96 8.47
N LYS A 49 -11.97 -19.54 9.66
CA LYS A 49 -10.94 -19.12 10.61
C LYS A 49 -9.59 -19.54 10.05
N SER A 50 -8.90 -18.63 9.36
CA SER A 50 -7.48 -18.78 9.08
C SER A 50 -6.72 -18.74 10.41
N ARG A 51 -6.25 -19.91 10.87
CA ARG A 51 -5.30 -19.99 11.98
C ARG A 51 -3.95 -19.53 11.47
N VAL A 52 -3.58 -18.30 11.78
CA VAL A 52 -2.18 -17.88 11.74
C VAL A 52 -1.47 -18.63 12.87
N VAL A 53 -0.83 -19.75 12.53
CA VAL A 53 0.08 -20.45 13.44
C VAL A 53 1.36 -19.62 13.48
N GLN A 54 1.53 -18.82 14.54
CA GLN A 54 2.82 -18.21 14.83
C GLN A 54 3.80 -19.33 15.20
N LYS A 55 4.66 -19.70 14.26
CA LYS A 55 5.76 -20.65 14.50
C LYS A 55 6.84 -19.95 15.32
N SER A 56 7.31 -20.62 16.36
CA SER A 56 8.41 -20.13 17.20
C SER A 56 9.75 -20.24 16.47
N ALA A 57 10.70 -19.34 16.78
CA ALA A 57 12.04 -19.23 16.17
C ALA A 57 12.87 -20.54 16.09
N TRP A 58 12.50 -21.58 16.84
CA TRP A 58 13.12 -22.89 16.78
C TRP A 58 12.77 -23.70 15.51
N GLU A 59 11.66 -23.37 14.82
CA GLU A 59 11.30 -24.04 13.56
C GLU A 59 12.06 -23.50 12.35
N GLU A 60 12.42 -22.21 12.32
CA GLU A 60 13.26 -21.65 11.24
C GLU A 60 14.68 -22.24 11.25
N LEU A 61 15.26 -22.43 12.44
CA LEU A 61 16.56 -23.09 12.59
C LEU A 61 16.52 -24.56 12.14
N GLY A 62 15.35 -25.20 12.26
CA GLY A 62 15.13 -26.58 11.82
C GLY A 62 15.11 -26.74 10.30
N ASP A 63 14.55 -25.76 9.58
CA ASP A 63 14.53 -25.76 8.12
C ASP A 63 15.94 -25.56 7.52
N GLU A 64 16.76 -24.68 8.11
CA GLU A 64 18.15 -24.49 7.67
C GLU A 64 19.04 -25.70 7.98
N MET A 65 18.92 -26.27 9.19
CA MET A 65 19.65 -27.49 9.56
C MET A 65 19.22 -28.70 8.71
N GLY A 66 17.93 -28.75 8.34
CA GLY A 66 17.38 -29.73 7.42
C GLY A 66 18.07 -29.67 6.05
N ASP A 67 18.09 -28.49 5.42
CA ASP A 67 18.75 -28.28 4.12
C ASP A 67 20.24 -28.67 4.16
N LEU A 68 20.92 -28.34 5.25
CA LEU A 68 22.32 -28.70 5.47
C LEU A 68 22.51 -30.21 5.57
N MET A 69 21.64 -30.92 6.29
CA MET A 69 21.66 -32.38 6.39
C MET A 69 21.24 -33.08 5.09
N ALA A 70 20.37 -32.47 4.29
CA ALA A 70 20.03 -32.94 2.94
C ALA A 70 21.24 -32.92 2.02
N SER A 71 22.00 -31.83 2.05
CA SER A 71 23.20 -31.63 1.22
C SER A 71 24.31 -32.64 1.55
N LEU A 72 24.35 -33.13 2.79
CA LEU A 72 25.27 -34.17 3.25
C LEU A 72 24.80 -35.60 2.94
N GLY A 73 23.68 -35.77 2.23
CA GLY A 73 23.18 -37.08 1.80
C GLY A 73 22.47 -37.90 2.89
N LEU A 74 22.34 -37.38 4.11
CA LEU A 74 21.60 -38.03 5.22
C LEU A 74 20.09 -37.76 5.22
N GLY A 75 19.58 -36.97 4.26
CA GLY A 75 18.15 -36.67 4.15
C GLY A 75 17.30 -37.86 3.72
N THR A 76 16.07 -37.94 4.25
CA THR A 76 15.05 -38.88 3.78
C THR A 76 14.66 -38.59 2.32
N ALA A 77 14.19 -39.60 1.58
CA ALA A 77 13.77 -39.42 0.18
C ALA A 77 12.73 -38.30 0.00
N ARG A 78 11.85 -38.11 0.99
CA ARG A 78 10.86 -37.02 1.03
C ARG A 78 11.53 -35.64 1.07
N HIS A 79 12.58 -35.49 1.87
CA HIS A 79 13.26 -34.20 2.01
C HIS A 79 13.96 -33.79 0.71
N ARG A 80 14.62 -34.73 0.03
CA ARG A 80 15.22 -34.47 -1.30
C ARG A 80 14.18 -34.01 -2.32
N ALA A 81 13.01 -34.66 -2.34
CA ALA A 81 11.91 -34.26 -3.22
C ALA A 81 11.42 -32.83 -2.92
N THR A 82 11.25 -32.46 -1.65
CA THR A 82 10.88 -31.09 -1.26
C THR A 82 11.93 -30.06 -1.70
N THR A 83 13.22 -30.34 -1.57
CA THR A 83 14.30 -29.43 -2.02
C THR A 83 14.30 -29.25 -3.53
N GLU A 84 14.12 -30.32 -4.31
CA GLU A 84 14.03 -30.23 -5.78
C GLU A 84 12.79 -29.45 -6.22
N VAL A 85 11.64 -29.66 -5.57
CA VAL A 85 10.42 -28.89 -5.83
C VAL A 85 10.63 -27.41 -5.51
N ARG A 86 11.21 -27.09 -4.34
CA ARG A 86 11.54 -25.72 -3.95
C ARG A 86 12.42 -25.05 -5.01
N LYS A 87 13.48 -25.73 -5.45
CA LYS A 87 14.40 -25.24 -6.49
C LYS A 87 13.71 -25.03 -7.84
N THR A 88 12.79 -25.92 -8.20
CA THR A 88 12.00 -25.81 -9.43
C THR A 88 11.08 -24.59 -9.36
N VAL A 89 10.36 -24.42 -8.25
CA VAL A 89 9.44 -23.30 -8.04
C VAL A 89 10.21 -21.97 -8.03
N THR A 90 11.35 -21.88 -7.33
CA THR A 90 12.15 -20.64 -7.34
C THR A 90 12.75 -20.34 -8.71
N GLY A 91 13.14 -21.37 -9.49
CA GLY A 91 13.56 -21.21 -10.88
C GLY A 91 12.46 -20.63 -11.76
N LEU A 92 11.23 -21.16 -11.66
CA LEU A 92 10.07 -20.66 -12.40
C LEU A 92 9.74 -19.20 -12.02
N ILE A 93 9.77 -18.87 -10.74
CA ILE A 93 9.51 -17.49 -10.27
C ILE A 93 10.62 -16.55 -10.76
N HIS A 94 11.88 -16.98 -10.73
CA HIS A 94 12.99 -16.20 -11.25
C HIS A 94 12.83 -15.91 -12.75
N ASP A 95 12.47 -16.93 -13.54
CA ASP A 95 12.23 -16.77 -14.98
C ASP A 95 11.02 -15.85 -15.24
N LEU A 96 9.97 -15.95 -14.43
CA LEU A 96 8.81 -15.07 -14.51
C LEU A 96 9.15 -13.60 -14.24
N VAL A 97 10.02 -13.34 -13.27
CA VAL A 97 10.49 -11.97 -12.96
C VAL A 97 11.42 -11.44 -14.04
N ARG A 98 12.17 -12.33 -14.72
CA ARG A 98 13.03 -11.98 -15.85
C ARG A 98 12.22 -11.68 -17.11
N ASP A 99 11.15 -12.42 -17.37
CA ASP A 99 10.27 -12.27 -18.52
C ASP A 99 8.81 -12.07 -18.08
N GLN A 100 8.44 -10.79 -17.91
CA GLN A 100 7.12 -10.39 -17.44
C GLN A 100 6.02 -10.50 -18.52
N SER A 101 6.33 -10.99 -19.72
CA SER A 101 5.35 -11.19 -20.80
C SER A 101 4.55 -12.49 -20.66
N ILE A 102 5.04 -13.40 -19.82
CA ILE A 102 4.45 -14.72 -19.59
C ILE A 102 3.22 -14.60 -18.68
N ASP A 103 2.27 -15.54 -18.80
CA ASP A 103 1.12 -15.64 -17.90
C ASP A 103 1.54 -15.89 -16.44
N SER A 104 1.75 -14.78 -15.71
CA SER A 104 2.23 -14.78 -14.34
C SER A 104 1.25 -15.43 -13.37
N VAL A 105 -0.04 -15.26 -13.61
CA VAL A 105 -1.07 -15.73 -12.67
C VAL A 105 -1.17 -17.24 -12.75
N GLY A 106 -1.29 -17.81 -13.96
CA GLY A 106 -1.36 -19.26 -14.13
C GLY A 106 -0.13 -20.00 -13.59
N ILE A 107 1.07 -19.44 -13.77
CA ILE A 107 2.31 -20.03 -13.23
C ILE A 107 2.33 -19.96 -11.71
N LEU A 108 1.99 -18.83 -11.10
CA LEU A 108 1.97 -18.69 -9.64
C LEU A 108 0.90 -19.57 -8.99
N ASP A 109 -0.27 -19.71 -9.62
CA ASP A 109 -1.33 -20.63 -9.20
C ASP A 109 -0.80 -22.07 -9.18
N SER A 110 -0.17 -22.52 -10.27
CA SER A 110 0.43 -23.85 -10.36
C SER A 110 1.55 -24.06 -9.33
N CYS A 111 2.42 -23.08 -9.13
CA CYS A 111 3.45 -23.11 -8.10
C CYS A 111 2.84 -23.20 -6.70
N SER A 112 1.73 -22.51 -6.44
CA SER A 112 1.05 -22.55 -5.14
C SER A 112 0.45 -23.93 -4.84
N GLU A 113 -0.15 -24.59 -5.84
CA GLU A 113 -0.71 -25.94 -5.73
C GLU A 113 0.41 -26.96 -5.45
N VAL A 114 1.52 -26.86 -6.19
CA VAL A 114 2.68 -27.73 -5.99
C VAL A 114 3.30 -27.49 -4.61
N CYS A 115 3.46 -26.24 -4.18
CA CYS A 115 3.95 -25.91 -2.84
C CYS A 115 3.04 -26.52 -1.76
N ALA A 116 1.71 -26.42 -1.91
CA ALA A 116 0.76 -27.02 -0.99
C ALA A 116 0.90 -28.55 -0.92
N ALA A 117 1.09 -29.22 -2.05
CA ALA A 117 1.27 -30.68 -2.10
C ALA A 117 2.54 -31.17 -1.38
N TYR A 118 3.58 -30.34 -1.34
CA TYR A 118 4.87 -30.65 -0.70
C TYR A 118 5.06 -29.95 0.66
N GLU A 119 3.99 -29.38 1.23
CA GLU A 119 4.00 -28.65 2.51
C GLU A 119 4.99 -27.46 2.54
N ILE A 120 5.25 -26.85 1.39
CA ILE A 120 6.10 -25.66 1.26
C ILE A 120 5.24 -24.41 1.48
N ASN A 121 5.67 -23.54 2.39
CA ASN A 121 5.02 -22.26 2.62
C ASN A 121 5.36 -21.27 1.49
N MET A 122 4.43 -21.08 0.56
CA MET A 122 4.60 -20.18 -0.59
C MET A 122 4.84 -18.72 -0.19
N PRO A 123 4.09 -18.10 0.76
CA PRO A 123 4.41 -16.77 1.26
C PRO A 123 5.84 -16.62 1.77
N SER A 124 6.31 -17.56 2.60
CA SER A 124 7.69 -17.53 3.11
C SER A 124 8.72 -17.71 2.00
N LEU A 125 8.41 -18.48 0.96
CA LEU A 125 9.31 -18.67 -0.19
C LEU A 125 9.46 -17.39 -1.02
N LEU A 126 8.35 -16.68 -1.28
CA LEU A 126 8.33 -15.45 -2.07
C LEU A 126 8.96 -14.26 -1.36
N GLN A 127 8.99 -14.26 -0.03
CA GLN A 127 9.60 -13.19 0.76
C GLN A 127 11.11 -13.37 1.00
N ARG A 128 11.69 -14.50 0.58
CA ARG A 128 13.13 -14.76 0.73
C ARG A 128 13.97 -14.01 -0.31
N PRO A 129 15.12 -13.44 0.08
CA PRO A 129 16.01 -12.70 -0.83
C PRO A 129 16.94 -13.63 -1.63
N TYR A 130 16.38 -14.51 -2.48
CA TYR A 130 17.17 -15.53 -3.21
C TYR A 130 17.66 -15.09 -4.60
N ILE A 131 17.27 -13.91 -5.09
CA ILE A 131 17.71 -13.39 -6.39
C ILE A 131 18.65 -12.22 -6.09
N GLU A 132 19.96 -12.43 -6.22
CA GLU A 132 20.97 -11.38 -6.01
C GLU A 132 20.82 -10.62 -4.67
N GLY A 133 20.35 -11.30 -3.62
CA GLY A 133 20.15 -10.70 -2.28
C GLY A 133 18.86 -9.89 -2.12
N HIS A 134 17.95 -9.92 -3.09
CA HIS A 134 16.65 -9.27 -3.04
C HIS A 134 15.50 -10.24 -3.32
N THR A 135 14.28 -9.83 -2.96
CA THR A 135 13.07 -10.62 -3.17
C THR A 135 12.66 -10.63 -4.66
N PRO A 136 11.91 -11.66 -5.11
CA PRO A 136 11.23 -11.65 -6.40
C PRO A 136 10.38 -10.40 -6.63
N LEU A 137 9.74 -9.88 -5.58
CA LEU A 137 8.89 -8.70 -5.66
C LEU A 137 9.70 -7.43 -5.96
N TYR A 138 10.89 -7.27 -5.34
CA TYR A 138 11.84 -6.21 -5.69
C TYR A 138 12.21 -6.25 -7.17
N TRP A 139 12.62 -7.43 -7.66
CA TRP A 139 13.06 -7.56 -9.05
C TRP A 139 11.92 -7.39 -10.06
N ALA A 140 10.69 -7.79 -9.70
CA ALA A 140 9.52 -7.55 -10.53
C ALA A 140 9.26 -6.05 -10.74
N ILE A 141 9.55 -5.23 -9.73
CA ILE A 141 9.46 -3.76 -9.83
C ILE A 141 10.62 -3.20 -10.66
N VAL A 142 11.86 -3.60 -10.35
CA VAL A 142 13.07 -3.05 -11.00
C VAL A 142 13.15 -3.40 -12.49
N LYS A 143 12.79 -4.64 -12.87
CA LYS A 143 12.85 -5.11 -14.27
C LYS A 143 11.61 -4.75 -15.08
N ARG A 144 10.66 -4.01 -14.51
CA ARG A 144 9.42 -3.65 -15.21
C ARG A 144 9.73 -2.72 -16.40
N PRO A 145 9.17 -2.96 -17.59
CA PRO A 145 9.34 -2.06 -18.73
C PRO A 145 8.73 -0.68 -18.45
N ALA A 146 9.44 0.38 -18.81
CA ALA A 146 9.02 1.77 -18.57
C ALA A 146 7.74 2.16 -19.33
N ASP A 147 7.51 1.55 -20.49
CA ASP A 147 6.41 1.90 -21.41
C ASP A 147 5.02 1.48 -20.89
N ALA A 148 4.94 0.65 -19.85
CA ALA A 148 3.67 0.23 -19.26
C ALA A 148 3.02 1.30 -18.34
N SER A 149 3.71 2.43 -18.10
CA SER A 149 3.44 3.29 -16.94
C SER A 149 2.40 4.40 -17.12
N GLU A 150 1.94 4.71 -18.33
CA GLU A 150 1.12 5.94 -18.53
C GLU A 150 -0.34 5.71 -18.92
N THR A 151 -0.68 4.58 -19.56
CA THR A 151 -2.03 4.41 -20.15
C THR A 151 -3.07 3.81 -19.20
N ALA A 152 -2.66 3.26 -18.05
CA ALA A 152 -3.56 2.60 -17.09
C ALA A 152 -3.24 3.02 -15.65
N ALA A 153 -3.18 4.33 -15.40
CA ALA A 153 -2.76 4.97 -14.15
C ALA A 153 -3.62 4.65 -12.89
N SER A 154 -4.34 3.53 -12.85
CA SER A 154 -5.11 3.11 -11.67
C SER A 154 -4.85 1.68 -11.19
N GLU A 155 -4.16 0.81 -11.94
CA GLU A 155 -4.07 -0.62 -11.57
C GLU A 155 -2.64 -1.17 -11.51
N LEU A 156 -2.30 -1.81 -10.39
CA LEU A 156 -1.02 -2.49 -10.21
C LEU A 156 -0.77 -3.53 -11.34
N PRO A 157 0.47 -3.61 -11.87
CA PRO A 157 0.83 -4.61 -12.87
C PRO A 157 0.43 -6.04 -12.42
N PRO A 158 -0.10 -6.87 -13.32
CA PRO A 158 -0.63 -8.19 -12.96
C PRO A 158 0.34 -9.07 -12.18
N LEU A 159 1.61 -9.09 -12.59
CA LEU A 159 2.66 -9.85 -11.90
C LEU A 159 2.88 -9.35 -10.46
N ILE A 160 3.02 -8.04 -10.26
CA ILE A 160 3.25 -7.45 -8.93
C ILE A 160 2.04 -7.73 -8.03
N ARG A 161 0.82 -7.56 -8.56
CA ARG A 161 -0.42 -7.86 -7.85
C ARG A 161 -0.53 -9.34 -7.46
N ALA A 162 -0.19 -10.26 -8.36
CA ALA A 162 -0.21 -11.68 -8.07
C ALA A 162 0.85 -12.06 -7.02
N LEU A 163 2.09 -11.55 -7.15
CA LEU A 163 3.14 -11.77 -6.16
C LEU A 163 2.76 -11.25 -4.78
N LEU A 164 2.14 -10.06 -4.68
CA LEU A 164 1.63 -9.53 -3.42
C LEU A 164 0.57 -10.44 -2.79
N ALA A 165 -0.41 -10.89 -3.57
CA ALA A 165 -1.47 -11.76 -3.10
C ALA A 165 -0.93 -13.10 -2.55
N TYR A 166 0.05 -13.70 -3.23
CA TYR A 166 0.70 -14.93 -2.79
C TYR A 166 1.72 -14.75 -1.66
N SER A 167 2.23 -13.52 -1.48
CA SER A 167 3.20 -13.19 -0.43
C SER A 167 2.55 -12.74 0.87
N ALA A 168 1.25 -12.41 0.87
CA ALA A 168 0.58 -11.86 2.05
C ALA A 168 0.52 -12.87 3.22
N PRO A 169 0.73 -12.42 4.47
CA PRO A 169 1.09 -11.06 4.89
C PRO A 169 2.59 -10.77 4.67
N LEU A 170 2.92 -9.54 4.24
CA LEU A 170 4.30 -9.14 4.02
C LEU A 170 5.05 -8.88 5.33
N SER A 171 6.29 -9.34 5.39
CA SER A 171 7.25 -9.01 6.45
C SER A 171 7.74 -7.57 6.31
N ALA A 172 8.20 -6.98 7.42
CA ALA A 172 8.78 -5.64 7.42
C ALA A 172 10.03 -5.54 6.50
N GLU A 173 10.79 -6.64 6.39
CA GLU A 173 11.95 -6.73 5.50
C GLU A 173 11.52 -6.67 4.04
N THR A 174 10.53 -7.46 3.64
CA THR A 174 9.98 -7.43 2.27
C THR A 174 9.37 -6.05 1.93
N VAL A 175 8.67 -5.41 2.87
CA VAL A 175 8.15 -4.04 2.66
C VAL A 175 9.29 -3.03 2.43
N THR A 176 10.39 -3.17 3.17
CA THR A 176 11.59 -2.34 3.00
C THR A 176 12.24 -2.58 1.63
N ASP A 177 12.32 -3.84 1.21
CA ASP A 177 12.87 -4.24 -0.08
C ASP A 177 12.03 -3.67 -1.25
N VAL A 178 10.70 -3.76 -1.16
CA VAL A 178 9.78 -3.15 -2.15
C VAL A 178 9.94 -1.63 -2.21
N ARG A 179 10.08 -0.97 -1.05
CA ARG A 179 10.33 0.47 -0.98
C ARG A 179 11.64 0.83 -1.67
N LEU A 180 12.69 0.04 -1.47
CA LEU A 180 13.98 0.22 -2.14
C LEU A 180 13.85 0.06 -3.67
N ALA A 181 13.09 -0.93 -4.13
CA ALA A 181 12.82 -1.14 -5.56
C ALA A 181 12.12 0.08 -6.21
N CYS A 182 11.11 0.62 -5.54
CA CYS A 182 10.39 1.82 -5.99
C CYS A 182 11.31 3.05 -5.98
N LEU A 183 12.19 3.17 -4.98
CA LEU A 183 13.16 4.25 -4.89
C LEU A 183 14.16 4.22 -6.05
N GLN A 184 14.65 3.04 -6.38
CA GLN A 184 15.62 2.83 -7.46
C GLN A 184 15.05 3.12 -8.84
N THR A 185 13.77 2.80 -9.06
CA THR A 185 13.06 3.09 -10.32
C THR A 185 12.48 4.50 -10.36
N CYS A 186 12.48 5.22 -9.24
CA CYS A 186 11.79 6.50 -9.06
C CYS A 186 10.30 6.46 -9.46
N ASP A 187 9.66 5.29 -9.37
CA ASP A 187 8.26 5.13 -9.77
C ASP A 187 7.31 5.48 -8.61
N GLN A 188 6.99 6.77 -8.53
CA GLN A 188 6.03 7.29 -7.57
C GLN A 188 4.63 6.70 -7.77
N TRP A 189 4.19 6.49 -9.01
CA TRP A 189 2.84 6.02 -9.28
C TRP A 189 2.64 4.59 -8.77
N LEU A 190 3.60 3.70 -9.07
CA LEU A 190 3.58 2.33 -8.58
C LEU A 190 3.66 2.31 -7.05
N PHE A 191 4.49 3.16 -6.45
CA PHE A 191 4.58 3.27 -5.01
C PHE A 191 3.23 3.66 -4.37
N GLN A 192 2.49 4.61 -4.96
CA GLN A 192 1.14 4.95 -4.48
C GLN A 192 0.13 3.82 -4.72
N GLY A 193 0.20 3.14 -5.87
CA GLY A 193 -0.62 1.95 -6.14
C GLY A 193 -0.40 0.84 -5.13
N LEU A 194 0.86 0.60 -4.74
CA LEU A 194 1.23 -0.35 -3.69
C LEU A 194 0.65 0.06 -2.34
N ARG A 195 0.75 1.35 -1.97
CA ARG A 195 0.16 1.88 -0.72
C ARG A 195 -1.37 1.70 -0.65
N CYS A 196 -2.05 1.64 -1.80
CA CYS A 196 -3.50 1.39 -1.83
C CYS A 196 -3.86 -0.09 -1.66
N CYS A 197 -2.89 -1.00 -1.78
CA CYS A 197 -3.11 -2.43 -1.59
C CYS A 197 -3.13 -2.77 -0.10
N ALA A 198 -4.22 -3.43 0.35
CA ALA A 198 -4.40 -3.82 1.74
C ALA A 198 -3.29 -4.75 2.26
N ASP A 199 -2.69 -5.55 1.36
CA ASP A 199 -1.62 -6.49 1.68
C ASP A 199 -0.25 -5.81 1.88
N PHE A 200 -0.10 -4.57 1.40
CA PHE A 200 1.17 -3.82 1.47
C PHE A 200 1.17 -2.73 2.54
N SER A 201 0.09 -1.94 2.65
CA SER A 201 -0.03 -0.89 3.66
C SER A 201 -1.36 -1.03 4.38
N ALA A 202 -1.39 -1.93 5.37
CA ALA A 202 -2.49 -1.96 6.30
C ALA A 202 -2.49 -0.64 7.09
N LEU A 203 -3.48 0.22 6.82
CA LEU A 203 -3.84 1.30 7.73
C LEU A 203 -3.87 0.73 9.16
N PRO A 204 -3.39 1.48 10.17
CA PRO A 204 -3.46 1.02 11.55
C PRO A 204 -4.86 0.50 11.85
N TYR A 205 -4.99 -0.69 12.45
CA TYR A 205 -6.29 -1.34 12.67
C TYR A 205 -7.31 -0.41 13.36
N LYS A 206 -6.83 0.48 14.24
CA LYS A 206 -7.62 1.52 14.89
C LYS A 206 -8.30 2.46 13.89
N ASP A 207 -7.58 2.89 12.87
CA ASP A 207 -8.07 3.79 11.83
C ASP A 207 -9.12 3.08 10.97
N GLN A 208 -8.87 1.83 10.57
CA GLN A 208 -9.85 1.04 9.81
C GLN A 208 -11.16 0.86 10.59
N LEU A 209 -11.07 0.54 11.89
CA LEU A 209 -12.24 0.32 12.74
C LEU A 209 -13.07 1.60 12.93
N LEU A 210 -12.41 2.75 13.12
CA LEU A 210 -13.08 4.00 13.48
C LEU A 210 -13.53 4.82 12.26
N LEU A 211 -12.83 4.67 11.13
CA LEU A 211 -13.20 5.36 9.90
C LEU A 211 -14.30 4.62 9.13
N GLY A 212 -14.41 3.30 9.31
CA GLY A 212 -15.36 2.43 8.61
C GLY A 212 -14.69 1.63 7.49
N VAL A 213 -15.41 0.66 6.93
CA VAL A 213 -14.88 -0.37 6.00
C VAL A 213 -14.39 0.19 4.66
N GLN A 214 -14.72 1.45 4.30
CA GLN A 214 -14.28 2.06 3.04
C GLN A 214 -13.83 3.50 3.23
N VAL A 215 -12.55 3.68 3.53
CA VAL A 215 -11.87 4.97 3.41
C VAL A 215 -11.30 5.05 1.99
N PRO A 216 -11.65 6.06 1.18
CA PRO A 216 -11.00 6.27 -0.09
C PRO A 216 -9.48 6.40 0.09
N PRO A 217 -8.67 5.90 -0.86
CA PRO A 217 -7.23 6.04 -0.77
C PRO A 217 -6.81 7.52 -0.81
N ASP A 218 -5.72 7.84 -0.11
CA ASP A 218 -5.08 9.14 -0.24
C ASP A 218 -4.41 9.26 -1.62
N THR A 219 -4.35 10.47 -2.16
CA THR A 219 -3.74 10.76 -3.46
C THR A 219 -2.49 11.61 -3.28
N VAL A 220 -1.44 11.27 -4.04
CA VAL A 220 -0.19 12.03 -4.06
C VAL A 220 0.27 12.18 -5.51
N ALA A 221 0.22 13.40 -6.02
CA ALA A 221 0.70 13.73 -7.37
C ALA A 221 1.95 14.60 -7.27
N ILE A 222 2.99 14.25 -8.02
CA ILE A 222 4.26 14.98 -8.03
C ILE A 222 4.44 15.61 -9.40
N GLU A 223 4.64 16.93 -9.40
CA GLU A 223 5.00 17.71 -10.58
C GLU A 223 6.51 17.94 -10.55
N VAL A 224 7.23 17.17 -11.36
CA VAL A 224 8.67 17.33 -11.55
C VAL A 224 8.91 18.15 -12.81
N PRO A 225 9.44 19.38 -12.70
CA PRO A 225 9.81 20.16 -13.88
C PRO A 225 10.90 19.46 -14.69
N ALA A 226 10.89 19.63 -16.02
CA ALA A 226 11.85 18.99 -16.95
C ALA A 226 13.34 19.30 -16.66
N ARG A 227 13.63 20.25 -15.76
CA ARG A 227 14.99 20.59 -15.35
C ARG A 227 15.33 19.85 -14.06
N HIS A 228 16.34 18.99 -14.11
CA HIS A 228 16.80 18.15 -12.99
C HIS A 228 17.21 18.90 -11.70
N SER A 229 17.30 20.23 -11.72
CA SER A 229 17.63 21.06 -10.55
C SER A 229 16.49 21.98 -10.09
N ALA A 230 15.34 21.97 -10.76
CA ALA A 230 14.23 22.82 -10.38
C ALA A 230 13.44 22.21 -9.20
N PRO A 231 12.83 23.06 -8.35
CA PRO A 231 12.02 22.58 -7.24
C PRO A 231 10.84 21.74 -7.77
N PHE A 232 10.53 20.64 -7.09
CA PHE A 232 9.35 19.83 -7.38
C PHE A 232 8.16 20.31 -6.55
N THR A 233 6.96 20.12 -7.08
CA THR A 233 5.71 20.39 -6.35
C THR A 233 5.01 19.07 -6.05
N VAL A 234 4.46 18.93 -4.85
CA VAL A 234 3.67 17.75 -4.46
C VAL A 234 2.28 18.18 -4.07
N ASN A 235 1.29 17.62 -4.75
CA ASN A 235 -0.12 17.80 -4.48
C ASN A 235 -0.64 16.60 -3.69
N PHE A 236 -1.24 16.86 -2.53
CA PHE A 236 -1.77 15.84 -1.63
C PHE A 236 -3.29 15.94 -1.55
N GLY A 237 -3.99 14.82 -1.71
CA GLY A 237 -5.41 14.69 -1.42
C GLY A 237 -5.65 13.66 -0.33
N LEU A 238 -5.98 14.13 0.87
CA LEU A 238 -6.15 13.30 2.07
C LEU A 238 -7.62 12.99 2.33
N ALA A 239 -8.01 11.72 2.21
CA ALA A 239 -9.37 11.29 2.48
C ALA A 239 -9.68 11.36 3.97
N HIS A 240 -10.84 11.93 4.31
CA HIS A 240 -11.32 12.07 5.69
C HIS A 240 -10.29 12.70 6.66
N PHE A 241 -9.44 13.60 6.17
CA PHE A 241 -8.34 14.20 6.94
C PHE A 241 -8.72 14.66 8.34
N GLN A 242 -9.77 15.48 8.47
CA GLN A 242 -10.23 15.98 9.78
C GLN A 242 -10.68 14.86 10.73
N LYS A 243 -11.35 13.84 10.19
CA LYS A 243 -11.82 12.67 10.98
C LYS A 243 -10.62 11.87 11.48
N ARG A 244 -9.62 11.63 10.62
CA ARG A 244 -8.36 10.94 10.96
C ARG A 244 -7.56 11.72 12.00
N MET A 245 -7.38 13.02 11.81
CA MET A 245 -6.71 13.89 12.78
C MET A 245 -7.39 13.91 14.15
N ARG A 246 -8.74 13.85 14.20
CA ARG A 246 -9.48 13.80 15.47
C ARG A 246 -9.35 12.46 16.20
N ILE A 247 -9.15 11.37 15.47
CA ILE A 247 -9.18 10.00 15.99
C ILE A 247 -7.78 9.50 16.30
N SER A 248 -6.91 9.57 15.29
CA SER A 248 -5.57 8.98 15.30
C SER A 248 -4.54 9.98 15.81
N HIS A 249 -4.88 11.28 15.81
CA HIS A 249 -3.98 12.40 16.12
C HIS A 249 -2.76 12.50 15.19
N GLU A 250 -2.69 11.67 14.16
CA GLU A 250 -1.60 11.61 13.19
C GLU A 250 -2.10 11.12 11.83
N VAL A 251 -1.61 11.73 10.75
CA VAL A 251 -1.83 11.32 9.36
C VAL A 251 -0.50 11.38 8.61
N ARG A 252 -0.03 10.24 8.10
CA ARG A 252 1.27 10.10 7.41
C ARG A 252 1.10 9.73 5.94
N LEU A 253 1.90 10.36 5.10
CA LEU A 253 2.03 10.09 3.68
C LEU A 253 3.50 9.94 3.31
N ASP A 254 3.82 8.87 2.61
CA ASP A 254 5.14 8.65 2.03
C ASP A 254 5.06 8.95 0.54
N PHE A 255 6.11 9.53 -0.02
CA PHE A 255 6.24 9.76 -1.45
C PHE A 255 7.71 9.74 -1.89
N ILE A 256 7.94 9.48 -3.18
CA ILE A 256 9.26 9.39 -3.78
C ILE A 256 9.47 10.61 -4.66
N SER A 257 10.54 11.37 -4.41
CA SER A 257 10.94 12.50 -5.24
C SER A 257 12.46 12.57 -5.30
N HIS A 258 13.02 12.78 -6.49
CA HIS A 258 14.47 12.82 -6.74
C HIS A 258 15.24 11.64 -6.13
N ALA A 259 14.78 10.40 -6.39
CA ALA A 259 15.38 9.17 -5.83
C ALA A 259 15.50 9.16 -4.30
N ARG A 260 14.63 9.92 -3.62
CA ARG A 260 14.56 10.00 -2.15
C ARG A 260 13.14 9.72 -1.69
N MET A 261 13.03 9.04 -0.55
CA MET A 261 11.75 8.79 0.09
C MET A 261 11.50 9.87 1.15
N TRP A 262 10.38 10.56 0.98
CA TRP A 262 9.93 11.63 1.84
C TRP A 262 8.70 11.18 2.61
N GLU A 263 8.55 11.73 3.81
CA GLU A 263 7.37 11.60 4.64
C GLU A 263 6.78 12.99 4.90
N LEU A 264 5.48 13.13 4.65
CA LEU A 264 4.65 14.21 5.15
C LEU A 264 3.78 13.66 6.28
N ALA A 265 3.94 14.20 7.48
CA ALA A 265 3.14 13.86 8.65
C ALA A 265 2.39 15.08 9.16
N PHE A 266 1.09 14.94 9.34
CA PHE A 266 0.27 15.87 10.13
C PHE A 266 0.03 15.24 11.49
N PHE A 267 0.17 16.01 12.57
CA PHE A 267 0.03 15.48 13.92
C PHE A 267 -0.48 16.55 14.90
N VAL A 268 -1.01 16.10 16.04
CA VAL A 268 -1.39 16.97 17.15
C VAL A 268 -0.21 17.08 18.11
N ALA A 269 0.24 18.29 18.41
CA ALA A 269 1.37 18.51 19.30
C ALA A 269 1.05 18.04 20.74
N GLU A 270 1.82 17.08 21.24
CA GLU A 270 1.64 16.50 22.58
C GLU A 270 2.40 17.27 23.68
N SER A 271 3.48 17.99 23.32
CA SER A 271 4.38 18.67 24.24
C SER A 271 4.74 20.07 23.75
N THR A 272 4.90 21.00 24.70
CA THR A 272 5.22 22.43 24.46
C THR A 272 6.68 22.70 24.09
N GLY A 273 7.53 21.67 23.99
CA GLY A 273 8.97 21.82 23.78
C GLY A 273 9.40 22.43 22.44
N SER A 274 8.54 22.43 21.42
CA SER A 274 8.84 22.96 20.07
C SER A 274 8.28 24.36 19.80
N GLY A 275 7.79 25.05 20.85
CA GLY A 275 7.07 26.33 20.70
C GLY A 275 5.63 26.16 20.21
N LEU A 276 5.18 24.93 19.95
CA LEU A 276 3.80 24.60 19.66
C LEU A 276 3.01 24.42 20.97
N GLN A 277 1.78 24.95 21.01
CA GLN A 277 0.89 24.71 22.14
C GLN A 277 0.33 23.29 22.07
N GLN A 278 0.15 22.66 23.23
CA GLN A 278 -0.47 21.34 23.31
C GLN A 278 -1.84 21.36 22.62
N GLY A 279 -2.11 20.38 21.77
CA GLY A 279 -3.36 20.28 21.02
C GLY A 279 -3.37 21.05 19.69
N GLN A 280 -2.34 21.84 19.37
CA GLN A 280 -2.23 22.45 18.04
C GLN A 280 -1.92 21.41 16.98
N TRP A 281 -2.49 21.60 15.77
CA TRP A 281 -2.13 20.80 14.61
C TRP A 281 -0.84 21.32 14.02
N ALA A 282 0.06 20.40 13.69
CA ALA A 282 1.33 20.69 13.06
C ALA A 282 1.54 19.78 11.85
N ALA A 283 2.44 20.19 10.98
CA ALA A 283 2.90 19.39 9.85
C ALA A 283 4.43 19.28 9.90
N ARG A 284 4.94 18.10 9.57
CA ARG A 284 6.36 17.81 9.42
C ARG A 284 6.58 17.19 8.06
N ILE A 285 7.56 17.72 7.34
CA ILE A 285 8.15 17.06 6.19
C ILE A 285 9.53 16.54 6.59
N ALA A 286 9.81 15.27 6.33
CA ALA A 286 11.06 14.63 6.70
C ALA A 286 11.55 13.73 5.56
N LEU A 287 12.86 13.58 5.48
CA LEU A 287 13.50 12.57 4.64
C LEU A 287 13.57 11.26 5.44
N LEU A 288 13.17 10.13 4.86
CA LEU A 288 13.27 8.83 5.54
C LEU A 288 14.69 8.27 5.41
N ASP A 289 15.21 7.70 6.49
CA ASP A 289 16.61 7.22 6.65
C ASP A 289 17.02 6.15 5.63
N THR A 290 16.06 5.56 4.90
CA THR A 290 16.32 4.62 3.80
C THR A 290 16.77 5.30 2.50
N SER A 291 16.88 6.63 2.46
CA SER A 291 17.44 7.32 1.30
C SER A 291 18.97 7.31 1.34
N PRO A 292 19.66 6.76 0.32
CA PRO A 292 21.12 6.84 0.25
C PRO A 292 21.59 8.31 0.20
N PRO A 293 22.71 8.66 0.84
CA PRO A 293 23.30 9.99 0.72
C PRO A 293 23.75 10.21 -0.75
N SER A 294 23.40 11.37 -1.30
CA SER A 294 23.86 11.82 -2.62
C SER A 294 25.31 12.27 -2.62
#